data_AF-A0AAD8NEP9-F1
#
_entry.id   AF-A0AAD8NEP9-F1
#
_cell.length_a   1.000
_cell.length_b   1.000
_cell.length_c   1.000
_cell.angle_alpha   90.00
_cell.angle_beta   90.00
_cell.angle_gamma   90.00
#
_symmetry.space_group_name_H-M   'P 1'
#
loop_
_entity.id
_entity.type
_entity.pdbx_description
1 polymer ?
#
loop_
_entity_poly.entity_id
_entity_poly.type
_entity_poly.pdbx_seq_one_letter_code
_entity_poly.pdbx_strand_id
1 'polypeptide(L)'
;MHCLVFCDFAKACCQVIGGVNVSDNIQNLADWLVAVMDVYGTSKVIEIGMIMWSIWKARNMIVWHNTFTHVDELVRSAHVTLDQWLDAQSKNFTLSMDVMHSMDGKEH
;
A
#
# COMPACT_ATOMS: atom_id res chain seq x y z
N MET A 1 4.80 0.06 -16.94
CA MET A 1 5.70 0.08 -15.77
C MET A 1 6.06 1.50 -15.33
N HIS A 2 6.46 2.41 -16.22
CA HIS A 2 6.74 3.83 -15.89
C HIS A 2 5.62 4.53 -15.11
N CYS A 3 4.36 4.19 -15.39
CA CYS A 3 3.19 4.90 -14.84
C CYS A 3 2.71 4.48 -13.45
N LEU A 4 3.41 3.58 -12.74
CA LEU A 4 3.09 3.28 -11.34
C LEU A 4 3.92 4.09 -10.34
N VAL A 5 5.09 4.57 -10.76
CA VAL A 5 6.07 5.19 -9.86
C VAL A 5 6.72 6.42 -10.49
N PHE A 6 6.95 6.38 -11.80
CA PHE A 6 7.75 7.37 -12.51
C PHE A 6 6.92 8.39 -13.31
N CYS A 7 5.58 8.29 -13.34
CA CYS A 7 4.74 9.34 -13.92
C CYS A 7 4.46 10.46 -12.91
N ASP A 8 4.15 11.66 -13.43
CA ASP A 8 3.90 12.85 -12.61
C ASP A 8 2.79 12.64 -11.59
N PHE A 9 1.76 11.87 -11.95
CA PHE A 9 0.68 11.51 -11.04
C PHE A 9 1.19 10.68 -9.84
N ALA A 10 2.01 9.66 -10.09
CA ALA A 10 2.58 8.82 -9.04
C ALA A 10 3.57 9.62 -8.17
N LYS A 11 4.41 10.47 -8.78
CA LYS A 11 5.31 11.38 -8.07
C LYS A 11 4.54 12.34 -7.16
N ALA A 12 3.43 12.90 -7.64
CA ALA A 12 2.55 13.76 -6.84
C ALA A 12 1.94 13.01 -5.65
N CYS A 13 1.41 11.80 -5.83
CA CYS A 13 0.93 10.98 -4.71
C CYS A 13 2.02 10.71 -3.67
N CYS A 14 3.24 10.42 -4.12
CA CYS A 14 4.39 10.18 -3.24
C CYS A 14 4.85 11.44 -2.50
N GLN A 15 4.66 12.64 -3.07
CA GLN A 15 4.96 13.90 -2.40
C GLN A 15 3.99 14.16 -1.24
N VAL A 16 2.70 13.85 -1.40
CA VAL A 16 1.69 14.05 -0.35
C VAL A 16 2.00 13.23 0.91
N ILE A 17 2.52 12.01 0.74
CA ILE A 17 2.91 11.16 1.88
C ILE A 17 4.31 11.50 2.43
N GLY A 18 4.84 12.71 2.19
CA GLY A 18 6.11 13.15 2.77
C GLY A 18 7.35 12.92 1.89
N GLY A 19 7.16 12.74 0.58
CA GLY A 19 8.23 12.72 -0.40
C GLY A 19 9.04 11.43 -0.42
N VAL A 20 8.63 10.47 -1.26
CA VAL A 20 9.45 9.29 -1.58
C VAL A 20 10.51 9.70 -2.59
N ASN A 21 11.75 9.91 -2.13
CA ASN A 21 12.82 10.48 -2.94
C ASN A 21 13.87 9.41 -3.24
N VAL A 22 13.53 8.57 -4.21
CA VAL A 22 14.36 7.44 -4.64
C VAL A 22 14.92 7.79 -6.01
N SER A 23 16.23 7.58 -6.20
CA SER A 23 17.00 8.04 -7.36
C SER A 23 16.25 7.88 -8.69
N ASP A 24 16.15 8.96 -9.46
CA ASP A 24 15.60 8.96 -10.82
C ASP A 24 16.41 8.06 -11.79
N ASN A 25 17.58 7.58 -11.38
CA ASN A 25 18.44 6.74 -12.21
C ASN A 25 18.05 5.25 -12.20
N ILE A 26 17.08 4.86 -11.36
CA ILE A 26 16.62 3.46 -11.28
C ILE A 26 15.67 3.15 -12.44
N GLN A 27 16.05 2.17 -13.26
CA GLN A 27 15.38 1.87 -14.53
C GLN A 27 14.18 0.92 -14.41
N ASN A 28 14.01 0.23 -13.27
CA ASN A 28 12.93 -0.72 -13.09
C ASN A 28 12.30 -0.68 -11.70
N LEU A 29 11.07 -1.20 -11.62
CA LEU A 29 10.25 -1.17 -10.42
C LEU A 29 10.84 -1.99 -9.26
N ALA A 30 11.48 -3.12 -9.57
CA ALA A 30 11.98 -4.04 -8.56
C ALA A 30 13.16 -3.39 -7.81
N ASP A 31 14.13 -2.85 -8.54
CA ASP A 31 15.27 -2.15 -7.97
C ASP A 31 14.82 -0.90 -7.19
N TRP A 32 13.78 -0.22 -7.67
CA TRP A 32 13.21 0.94 -6.97
C TRP A 32 12.58 0.51 -5.64
N LEU A 33 11.83 -0.60 -5.64
CA LEU A 33 11.21 -1.12 -4.44
C LEU A 33 12.25 -1.61 -3.42
N VAL A 34 13.32 -2.26 -3.87
CA VAL A 34 14.45 -2.65 -3.01
C VAL A 34 15.07 -1.41 -2.38
N ALA A 35 15.37 -0.37 -3.17
CA ALA A 35 15.89 0.88 -2.66
C ALA A 35 14.95 1.57 -1.65
N VAL A 36 13.63 1.52 -1.87
CA VAL A 36 12.63 1.99 -0.90
C VAL A 36 12.71 1.22 0.40
N MET A 37 12.79 -0.12 0.33
CA MET A 37 12.86 -0.97 1.52
C MET A 37 14.16 -0.78 2.30
N ASP A 38 15.26 -0.45 1.63
CA ASP A 38 16.55 -0.17 2.27
C ASP A 38 16.58 1.20 2.96
N VAL A 39 15.85 2.18 2.43
CA VAL A 39 15.84 3.57 2.95
C VAL A 39 14.78 3.78 4.04
N TYR A 40 13.62 3.15 3.90
CA TYR A 40 12.45 3.44 4.74
C TYR A 40 12.11 2.27 5.66
N GLY A 41 11.65 2.58 6.88
CA GLY A 41 11.19 1.56 7.82
C GLY A 41 9.88 0.89 7.39
N THR A 42 9.59 -0.29 7.94
CA THR A 42 8.47 -1.16 7.55
C THR A 42 7.12 -0.45 7.43
N SER A 43 6.74 0.37 8.42
CA SER A 43 5.46 1.09 8.38
C SER A 43 5.36 2.03 7.17
N LYS A 44 6.47 2.66 6.80
CA LYS A 44 6.54 3.58 5.66
C LYS A 44 6.53 2.82 4.34
N VAL A 45 7.22 1.67 4.28
CA VAL A 45 7.19 0.77 3.12
C VAL A 45 5.76 0.27 2.86
N ILE A 46 5.02 -0.10 3.91
CA ILE A 46 3.62 -0.52 3.80
C ILE A 46 2.74 0.61 3.24
N GLU A 47 2.90 1.84 3.76
CA GLU A 47 2.19 3.02 3.26
C GLU A 47 2.48 3.26 1.76
N ILE A 48 3.75 3.21 1.36
CA ILE A 48 4.18 3.35 -0.04
C ILE A 48 3.56 2.24 -0.91
N GLY A 49 3.58 0.99 -0.43
CA GLY A 49 2.95 -0.13 -1.12
C GLY A 49 1.45 0.08 -1.34
N MET A 50 0.75 0.63 -0.35
CA MET A 50 -0.68 0.92 -0.47
C MET A 50 -0.97 2.05 -1.48
N ILE A 51 -0.10 3.06 -1.55
CA ILE A 51 -0.18 4.11 -2.58
C ILE A 51 0.02 3.52 -3.97
N MET A 52 1.03 2.66 -4.17
CA MET A 52 1.28 2.00 -5.46
C MET A 52 0.09 1.14 -5.90
N TRP A 53 -0.49 0.38 -4.98
CA TRP A 53 -1.69 -0.40 -5.24
C TRP A 53 -2.87 0.49 -5.63
N SER A 54 -3.06 1.61 -4.92
CA SER A 54 -4.13 2.57 -5.19
C SER A 54 -3.96 3.25 -6.56
N ILE A 55 -2.73 3.57 -6.97
CA ILE A 55 -2.42 4.07 -8.32
C ILE A 55 -2.77 3.01 -9.37
N TRP A 56 -2.36 1.75 -9.16
CA TRP A 56 -2.71 0.66 -10.06
C TRP A 56 -4.23 0.51 -10.20
N LYS A 57 -4.96 0.57 -9.08
CA LYS A 57 -6.43 0.51 -9.06
C LYS A 57 -7.06 1.69 -9.81
N ALA A 58 -6.62 2.92 -9.56
CA ALA A 58 -7.13 4.12 -10.25
C ALA A 58 -6.93 4.03 -11.76
N ARG A 59 -5.77 3.53 -12.21
CA ARG A 59 -5.51 3.30 -13.64
C ARG A 59 -6.44 2.26 -14.24
N ASN A 60 -6.74 1.19 -13.52
CA ASN A 60 -7.74 0.22 -13.97
C ASN A 60 -9.13 0.85 -14.04
N MET A 61 -9.51 1.73 -13.12
CA MET A 61 -10.80 2.44 -13.19
C MET A 61 -10.93 3.32 -14.44
N ILE A 62 -9.83 3.91 -14.91
CA ILE A 62 -9.84 4.65 -16.19
C ILE A 62 -10.09 3.68 -17.36
N VAL A 63 -9.37 2.56 -17.40
CA VAL A 63 -9.50 1.57 -18.50
C VAL A 63 -10.89 0.94 -18.55
N TRP A 64 -11.43 0.57 -17.40
CA TRP A 64 -12.68 -0.19 -17.31
C TRP A 64 -13.92 0.68 -17.22
N HIS A 65 -13.83 1.87 -16.61
CA HIS A 65 -14.97 2.71 -16.28
C HIS A 65 -14.81 4.19 -16.69
N ASN A 66 -13.74 4.55 -17.40
CA ASN A 66 -13.43 5.93 -17.79
C ASN A 66 -13.51 6.93 -16.62
N THR A 67 -13.16 6.49 -15.42
CA THR A 67 -13.26 7.28 -14.19
C THR A 67 -11.88 7.71 -13.74
N PHE A 68 -11.73 9.01 -13.48
CA PHE A 68 -10.48 9.61 -13.00
C PHE A 68 -10.55 9.84 -11.49
N THR A 69 -9.40 9.72 -10.83
CA THR A 69 -9.27 9.94 -9.39
C THR A 69 -8.23 11.02 -9.15
N HIS A 70 -8.55 12.01 -8.32
CA HIS A 70 -7.62 13.07 -7.94
C HIS A 70 -6.57 12.55 -6.95
N VAL A 71 -5.40 13.18 -6.94
CA VAL A 71 -4.27 12.81 -6.06
C VAL A 71 -4.70 12.76 -4.59
N ASP A 72 -5.39 13.79 -4.10
CA ASP A 72 -5.81 13.87 -2.69
C ASP A 72 -6.82 12.78 -2.32
N GLU A 73 -7.76 12.49 -3.23
CA GLU A 73 -8.75 11.44 -3.04
C GLU A 73 -8.09 10.06 -3.02
N LEU A 74 -7.14 9.82 -3.93
CA LEU A 74 -6.37 8.59 -3.98
C LEU A 74 -5.60 8.38 -2.68
N VAL A 75 -4.81 9.36 -2.25
CA VAL A 75 -3.99 9.26 -1.03
C VAL A 75 -4.88 9.03 0.19
N ARG A 76 -5.98 9.79 0.32
CA ARG A 76 -6.95 9.58 1.41
C ARG A 76 -7.53 8.18 1.37
N SER A 77 -7.96 7.71 0.20
CA SER A 77 -8.54 6.37 0.05
C SER A 77 -7.52 5.27 0.36
N ALA A 78 -6.24 5.49 0.04
CA ALA A 78 -5.15 4.57 0.34
C ALA A 78 -4.92 4.45 1.84
N HIS A 79 -4.90 5.57 2.58
CA HIS A 79 -4.80 5.57 4.04
C HIS A 79 -5.98 4.88 4.69
N VAL A 80 -7.22 5.22 4.29
CA VAL A 80 -8.42 4.57 4.82
C VAL A 80 -8.39 3.06 4.56
N THR A 81 -7.97 2.65 3.35
CA THR A 81 -7.85 1.22 3.01
C THR A 81 -6.77 0.53 3.85
N LEU A 82 -5.65 1.21 4.11
CA LEU A 82 -4.59 0.69 4.96
C LEU A 82 -5.07 0.49 6.40
N ASP A 83 -5.75 1.48 6.97
CA ASP A 83 -6.30 1.39 8.33
C ASP A 83 -7.29 0.25 8.46
N GLN A 84 -8.20 0.10 7.48
CA GLN A 84 -9.15 -1.01 7.41
C GLN A 84 -8.45 -2.37 7.29
N TRP A 85 -7.40 -2.45 6.49
CA TRP A 85 -6.63 -3.67 6.32
C TRP A 85 -5.88 -4.06 7.61
N LEU A 86 -5.27 -3.09 8.29
CA LEU A 86 -4.58 -3.31 9.58
C LEU A 86 -5.57 -3.76 10.67
N ASP A 87 -6.73 -3.10 10.75
CA ASP A 87 -7.81 -3.50 11.68
C ASP A 87 -8.30 -4.92 11.38
N ALA A 88 -8.57 -5.26 10.11
CA ALA A 88 -8.96 -6.60 9.71
C ALA A 88 -7.87 -7.65 10.00
N GLN A 89 -6.61 -7.32 9.77
CA GLN A 89 -5.49 -8.22 10.07
C GLN A 89 -5.37 -8.49 11.57
N SER A 90 -5.52 -7.46 12.40
CA SER A 90 -5.50 -7.60 13.86
C SER A 90 -6.61 -8.52 14.36
N LYS A 91 -7.83 -8.38 13.82
CA LYS A 91 -9.00 -9.21 14.17
C LYS A 91 -8.83 -10.67 13.75
N ASN A 92 -8.25 -10.93 12.58
CA ASN A 92 -7.94 -12.29 12.14
C ASN A 92 -6.91 -12.96 13.05
N PHE A 93 -5.94 -12.19 13.56
CA PHE A 93 -4.96 -12.71 14.51
C PHE A 93 -5.60 -13.06 15.86
N THR A 94 -6.51 -12.22 16.37
CA THR A 94 -7.27 -12.51 17.60
C THR A 94 -8.14 -13.76 17.47
N LEU A 95 -8.90 -13.89 16.38
CA LEU A 95 -9.75 -15.07 16.15
C LEU A 95 -8.92 -16.36 16.06
N SER A 96 -7.73 -16.32 15.47
CA SER A 96 -6.85 -17.48 15.40
C SER A 96 -6.28 -17.89 16.77
N MET A 97 -6.02 -16.95 17.67
CA MET A 97 -5.59 -17.24 19.05
C MET A 97 -6.71 -17.84 19.89
N ASP A 98 -7.92 -17.31 19.80
CA ASP A 98 -9.08 -17.82 20.55
C ASP A 98 -9.41 -19.27 20.16
N VAL A 99 -9.26 -19.61 18.87
CA VAL A 99 -9.41 -21.00 18.38
C VAL A 99 -8.35 -21.92 18.99
N MET A 100 -7.08 -21.51 19.03
CA MET A 100 -6.03 -22.32 19.66
C MET A 100 -6.28 -22.52 21.16
N HIS A 101 -6.70 -21.47 21.88
CA HIS A 101 -6.98 -21.54 23.32
C HIS A 101 -8.21 -22.40 23.65
N SER A 102 -9.19 -22.44 22.74
CA SER A 102 -10.39 -23.30 22.85
C SER A 102 -10.10 -24.78 22.58
N MET A 103 -9.07 -25.08 21.78
CA MET A 103 -8.64 -26.46 21.50
C MET A 103 -7.80 -27.07 22.64
N ASP A 104 -7.09 -26.24 23.40
CA ASP A 104 -6.29 -26.66 24.57
C ASP A 104 -7.15 -26.91 25.83
N GLY A 105 -8.41 -26.45 25.83
CA GLY A 105 -9.35 -26.58 26.96
C GLY A 105 -10.25 -27.82 26.92
N LYS A 106 -10.01 -28.79 26.03
CA LYS A 106 -10.84 -30.00 25.88
C LYS A 106 -10.06 -31.29 26.15
N GLU A 107 -9.55 -31.42 27.36
CA GLU A 107 -9.22 -32.73 27.94
C GLU A 107 -10.02 -32.89 29.23
N HIS A 108 -11.15 -33.60 29.17
CA HIS A 108 -11.82 -34.30 30.29
C HIS A 108 -12.73 -35.39 29.71
#